data_AF-A0A963WN40-F1
#
_entry.id   AF-A0A963WN40-F1
#
_cell.length_a   1.000
_cell.length_b   1.000
_cell.length_c   1.000
_cell.angle_alpha   90.00
_cell.angle_beta   90.00
_cell.angle_gamma   90.00
#
_symmetry.space_group_name_H-M   'P 1'
#
loop_
_entity.id
_entity.type
_entity.pdbx_description
1 polymer ?
#
loop_
_entity_poly.entity_id
_entity_poly.type
_entity_poly.pdbx_seq_one_letter_code
_entity_poly.pdbx_strand_id
1 'polypeptide(L)'
;MAEEAVSDAPETEGADGVRRRDFINIAAVSAAGVGGLVTLIPLVSQMAPSADVLAESSSEVDISSIERGQAIKAVFRKQPVFVRNLTDKEIAEADKVDVSSLRDPQTLAERTKPGKENWLITMGVCTHLGCVPLGAGEGEPRGEFGGYFCPCHGSHY
;
A
#
# COMPACT_ATOMS: atom_id res chain seq x y z
N MET A 1 30.65 -80.58 -29.17
CA MET A 1 29.20 -80.88 -29.29
C MET A 1 28.61 -80.40 -27.98
N ALA A 2 27.77 -79.39 -27.86
CA ALA A 2 27.03 -78.46 -28.72
C ALA A 2 26.48 -77.45 -27.67
N GLU A 3 26.14 -76.19 -27.87
CA GLU A 3 26.19 -75.16 -28.89
C GLU A 3 25.82 -73.91 -28.07
N GLU A 4 26.42 -72.75 -28.32
CA GLU A 4 26.00 -71.48 -27.73
C GLU A 4 24.54 -71.18 -28.11
N ALA A 5 23.75 -70.68 -27.16
CA ALA A 5 22.53 -69.94 -27.45
C ALA A 5 22.55 -68.63 -26.67
N VAL A 6 23.36 -67.70 -27.17
CA VAL A 6 23.15 -66.26 -26.98
C VAL A 6 21.77 -65.96 -27.59
N SER A 7 20.77 -65.85 -26.73
CA SER A 7 19.47 -65.30 -27.11
C SER A 7 19.63 -63.78 -27.17
N ASP A 8 20.08 -63.30 -28.32
CA ASP A 8 19.95 -61.92 -28.77
C ASP A 8 18.45 -61.60 -28.87
N ALA A 9 17.88 -61.11 -27.77
CA ALA A 9 16.54 -60.56 -27.78
C ALA A 9 16.66 -59.14 -28.37
N PRO A 10 15.93 -58.84 -29.45
CA PRO A 10 16.11 -57.59 -30.17
C PRO A 10 15.85 -56.42 -29.24
N GLU A 11 16.79 -55.47 -29.19
CA GLU A 11 16.50 -54.11 -28.76
C GLU A 11 15.32 -53.63 -29.60
N THR A 12 14.15 -53.53 -28.98
CA THR A 12 13.00 -52.91 -29.60
C THR A 12 13.28 -51.43 -29.73
N GLU A 13 13.96 -51.04 -30.80
CA GLU A 13 13.75 -49.75 -31.45
C GLU A 13 12.29 -49.72 -31.94
N GLY A 14 11.47 -48.96 -31.21
CA GLY A 14 10.06 -48.71 -31.48
C GLY A 14 9.45 -48.04 -30.24
N ALA A 15 9.04 -46.78 -30.24
CA ALA A 15 8.60 -45.94 -31.34
C ALA A 15 8.78 -44.46 -30.98
N ASP A 16 8.83 -43.61 -32.01
CA ASP A 16 8.42 -42.20 -31.97
C ASP A 16 6.96 -42.09 -31.50
N GLY A 17 6.70 -42.38 -30.23
CA GLY A 17 5.37 -42.47 -29.65
C GLY A 17 5.41 -42.32 -28.14
N VAL A 18 4.44 -41.59 -27.58
CA VAL A 18 4.37 -41.32 -26.14
C VAL A 18 4.25 -42.62 -25.35
N ARG A 19 5.25 -42.93 -24.51
CA ARG A 19 5.23 -44.12 -23.65
C ARG A 19 4.07 -44.01 -22.65
N ARG A 20 3.25 -45.06 -22.53
CA ARG A 20 2.08 -45.11 -21.62
C ARG A 20 2.43 -44.73 -20.18
N ARG A 21 3.59 -45.15 -19.68
CA ARG A 21 4.07 -44.82 -18.34
C ARG A 21 4.38 -43.33 -18.20
N ASP A 22 4.99 -42.71 -19.20
CA ASP A 22 5.29 -41.27 -19.17
C ASP A 22 3.99 -40.47 -19.22
N PHE A 23 3.04 -40.88 -20.06
CA PHE A 23 1.72 -40.26 -20.13
C PHE A 23 1.03 -40.27 -18.76
N ILE A 24 0.99 -41.42 -18.08
CA ILE A 24 0.34 -41.53 -16.76
C ILE A 24 1.05 -40.66 -15.72
N ASN A 25 2.39 -40.65 -15.68
CA ASN A 25 3.13 -39.85 -14.71
C ASN A 25 2.97 -38.34 -14.96
N ILE A 26 3.14 -37.90 -16.21
CA ILE A 26 2.98 -36.49 -16.59
C ILE A 26 1.55 -36.04 -16.31
N ALA A 27 0.55 -36.82 -16.72
CA ALA A 27 -0.85 -36.50 -16.47
C ALA A 27 -1.16 -36.41 -14.97
N ALA A 28 -0.70 -37.37 -14.16
CA ALA A 28 -0.95 -37.38 -12.72
C ALA A 28 -0.27 -36.22 -11.99
N VAL A 29 1.02 -35.97 -12.25
CA VAL A 29 1.76 -34.87 -11.61
C VAL A 29 1.22 -33.52 -12.07
N SER A 30 0.89 -33.36 -13.34
CA SER A 30 0.29 -32.11 -13.86
C SER A 30 -1.08 -31.87 -13.25
N ALA A 31 -1.94 -32.89 -13.17
CA ALA A 31 -3.24 -32.79 -12.52
C ALA A 31 -3.12 -32.46 -11.03
N ALA A 32 -2.19 -33.09 -10.31
CA ALA A 32 -1.92 -32.79 -8.91
C ALA A 32 -1.37 -31.36 -8.73
N GLY A 33 -0.49 -30.90 -9.62
CA GLY A 33 0.05 -29.53 -9.60
C GLY A 33 -1.03 -28.48 -9.82
N VAL A 34 -1.86 -28.65 -10.86
CA VAL A 34 -2.99 -27.74 -11.14
C VAL A 34 -4.01 -27.80 -10.00
N GLY A 35 -4.37 -28.99 -9.52
CA GLY A 35 -5.28 -29.15 -8.39
C GLY A 35 -4.77 -28.46 -7.12
N GLY A 36 -3.47 -28.57 -6.84
CA GLY A 36 -2.82 -27.86 -5.74
C GLY A 36 -2.93 -26.34 -5.87
N LEU A 37 -2.64 -25.80 -7.06
CA LEU A 37 -2.78 -24.35 -7.32
C LEU A 37 -4.22 -23.88 -7.20
N VAL A 38 -5.18 -24.61 -7.78
CA VAL A 38 -6.61 -24.29 -7.70
C VAL A 38 -7.11 -24.27 -6.25
N THR A 39 -6.50 -25.06 -5.37
CA THR A 39 -6.85 -25.09 -3.94
C THR A 39 -6.16 -23.97 -3.16
N LEU A 40 -4.88 -23.70 -3.43
CA LEU A 40 -4.09 -22.72 -2.67
C LEU A 40 -4.38 -21.27 -3.05
N ILE A 41 -4.61 -20.97 -4.33
CA ILE A 41 -4.88 -19.61 -4.80
C ILE A 41 -6.07 -18.96 -4.07
N PRO A 42 -7.27 -19.58 -4.00
CA PRO A 42 -8.39 -18.97 -3.31
C PRO A 42 -8.15 -18.78 -1.81
N LEU A 43 -7.45 -19.73 -1.17
CA LEU A 43 -7.10 -19.66 0.26
C LEU A 43 -6.16 -18.50 0.58
N VAL A 44 -5.24 -18.18 -0.33
CA VAL A 44 -4.38 -16.99 -0.20
C VAL A 44 -5.15 -15.72 -0.58
N SER A 45 -5.91 -15.75 -1.67
CA SER A 45 -6.61 -14.54 -2.17
C SER A 45 -7.71 -14.08 -1.22
N GLN A 46 -8.35 -14.97 -0.46
CA GLN A 46 -9.36 -14.58 0.54
C GLN A 46 -8.78 -13.78 1.71
N MET A 47 -7.45 -13.73 1.87
CA MET A 47 -6.77 -12.88 2.86
C MET A 47 -6.53 -11.45 2.34
N ALA A 48 -6.77 -11.20 1.04
CA ALA A 48 -6.69 -9.86 0.47
C ALA A 48 -7.88 -8.99 0.93
N PRO A 49 -7.81 -7.65 0.77
CA PRO A 49 -8.92 -6.77 1.08
C PRO A 49 -10.20 -7.20 0.33
N SER A 50 -11.31 -7.28 1.07
CA SER A 50 -12.62 -7.62 0.53
C SER A 50 -13.19 -6.49 -0.34
N ALA A 51 -14.20 -6.79 -1.14
CA ALA A 51 -14.77 -5.84 -2.09
C ALA A 51 -15.35 -4.58 -1.41
N ASP A 52 -15.91 -4.72 -0.21
CA ASP A 52 -16.40 -3.60 0.62
C ASP A 52 -15.24 -2.71 1.12
N VAL A 53 -14.10 -3.30 1.49
CA VAL A 53 -12.89 -2.53 1.84
C VAL A 53 -12.31 -1.81 0.62
N LEU A 54 -12.35 -2.44 -0.55
CA LEU A 54 -11.93 -1.81 -1.81
C LEU A 54 -12.90 -0.70 -2.26
N ALA A 55 -14.19 -0.82 -1.95
CA ALA A 55 -15.15 0.25 -2.20
C ALA A 55 -14.85 1.50 -1.35
N GLU A 56 -14.29 1.33 -0.14
CA GLU A 56 -13.79 2.41 0.72
C GLU A 56 -12.44 3.00 0.26
N SER A 57 -11.97 2.68 -0.96
CA SER A 57 -10.69 3.18 -1.49
C SER A 57 -10.70 4.66 -1.91
N SER A 58 -11.89 5.27 -1.98
CA SER A 58 -12.08 6.70 -2.19
C SER A 58 -13.15 7.23 -1.22
N SER A 59 -13.00 8.47 -0.77
CA SER A 59 -14.01 9.14 0.05
C SER A 59 -14.13 10.60 -0.35
N GLU A 60 -15.35 11.10 -0.33
CA GLU A 60 -15.64 12.51 -0.55
C GLU A 60 -15.87 13.19 0.80
N VAL A 61 -15.22 14.33 1.00
CA VAL A 61 -15.36 15.15 2.21
C VAL A 61 -15.82 16.53 1.78
N ASP A 62 -16.95 16.98 2.31
CA ASP A 62 -17.40 18.35 2.11
C ASP A 62 -16.51 19.32 2.90
N ILE A 63 -15.95 20.29 2.18
CA ILE A 63 -15.04 21.31 2.71
C ILE A 63 -15.67 22.70 2.76
N SER A 64 -16.93 22.83 2.32
CA SER A 64 -17.60 24.13 2.15
C SER A 64 -17.77 24.93 3.45
N SER A 65 -17.87 24.23 4.58
CA SER A 65 -18.05 24.81 5.91
C SER A 65 -16.75 25.08 6.66
N ILE A 66 -15.59 24.75 6.09
CA ILE A 66 -14.29 24.90 6.75
C ILE A 66 -13.76 26.33 6.52
N GLU A 67 -13.81 27.14 7.57
CA GLU A 67 -13.35 28.52 7.53
C GLU A 67 -11.82 28.63 7.45
N ARG A 68 -11.33 29.80 7.04
CA ARG A 68 -9.89 30.07 6.95
C ARG A 68 -9.26 30.01 8.34
N GLY A 69 -8.18 29.24 8.48
CA GLY A 69 -7.52 28.93 9.74
C GLY A 69 -8.12 27.75 10.52
N GLN A 70 -9.27 27.23 10.11
CA GLN A 70 -9.91 26.07 10.71
C GLN A 70 -9.34 24.77 10.14
N ALA A 71 -9.39 23.71 10.95
CA ALA A 71 -9.11 22.35 10.51
C ALA A 71 -10.19 21.40 11.01
N ILE A 72 -10.40 20.32 10.27
CA ILE A 72 -11.24 19.20 10.68
C ILE A 72 -10.43 17.90 10.63
N LYS A 73 -10.89 16.90 11.38
CA LYS A 73 -10.38 15.52 11.33
C LYS A 73 -11.42 14.67 10.60
N ALA A 74 -11.15 14.33 9.35
CA ALA A 74 -11.91 13.35 8.59
C ALA A 74 -11.30 11.95 8.79
N VAL A 75 -11.98 10.92 8.28
CA VAL A 75 -11.48 9.54 8.28
C VAL A 75 -11.41 9.04 6.84
N PHE A 76 -10.28 8.45 6.47
CA PHE A 76 -10.09 7.76 5.20
C PHE A 76 -9.41 6.41 5.48
N ARG A 77 -10.02 5.31 5.06
CA ARG A 77 -9.51 3.94 5.29
C ARG A 77 -9.15 3.67 6.75
N LYS A 78 -10.04 4.07 7.67
CA LYS A 78 -9.86 3.99 9.14
C LYS A 78 -8.65 4.76 9.69
N GLN A 79 -8.03 5.62 8.89
CA GLN A 79 -6.94 6.51 9.30
C GLN A 79 -7.42 7.96 9.34
N PRO A 80 -6.93 8.79 10.28
CA PRO A 80 -7.29 10.20 10.33
C PRO A 80 -6.70 10.95 9.14
N VAL A 81 -7.47 11.86 8.58
CA VAL A 81 -7.03 12.84 7.59
C VAL A 81 -7.29 14.22 8.15
N PHE A 82 -6.24 15.04 8.19
CA PHE A 82 -6.35 16.44 8.58
C PHE A 82 -6.62 17.27 7.34
N VAL A 83 -7.72 18.00 7.36
CA VAL A 83 -8.12 18.94 6.32
C VAL A 83 -8.05 20.32 6.93
N ARG A 84 -7.06 21.12 6.53
CA ARG A 84 -6.82 22.48 7.04
C ARG A 84 -6.95 23.49 5.91
N ASN A 85 -7.74 24.53 6.14
CA ASN A 85 -7.78 25.71 5.28
C ASN A 85 -6.78 26.73 5.82
N LEU A 86 -5.57 26.77 5.26
CA LEU A 86 -4.48 27.64 5.69
C LEU A 86 -4.83 29.12 5.48
N THR A 87 -4.37 29.94 6.42
CA THR A 87 -4.36 31.40 6.32
C THR A 87 -3.20 31.90 5.44
N ASP A 88 -3.30 33.14 4.95
CA ASP A 88 -2.22 33.76 4.17
C ASP A 88 -0.92 33.87 4.97
N LYS A 89 -1.05 34.06 6.29
CA LYS A 89 0.09 34.11 7.20
C LYS A 89 0.80 32.75 7.27
N GLU A 90 0.05 31.66 7.42
CA GLU A 90 0.63 30.31 7.47
C GLU A 90 1.31 29.92 6.16
N ILE A 91 0.69 30.26 5.03
CA ILE A 91 1.29 30.04 3.70
C ILE A 91 2.61 30.82 3.59
N ALA A 92 2.59 32.11 3.93
CA ALA A 92 3.78 32.95 3.88
C ALA A 92 4.87 32.54 4.88
N GLU A 93 4.51 31.93 6.02
CA GLU A 93 5.46 31.36 6.97
C GLU A 93 6.08 30.07 6.43
N ALA A 94 5.27 29.17 5.86
CA ALA A 94 5.76 27.94 5.24
C ALA A 94 6.71 28.22 4.06
N ASP A 95 6.37 29.18 3.19
CA ASP A 95 7.18 29.52 2.01
C ASP A 95 8.49 30.25 2.35
N LYS A 96 8.63 30.79 3.58
CA LYS A 96 9.88 31.40 4.05
C LYS A 96 10.89 30.40 4.59
N VAL A 97 10.45 29.16 4.85
CA VAL A 97 11.33 28.13 5.37
C VAL A 97 12.34 27.74 4.29
N ASP A 98 13.62 27.74 4.66
CA ASP A 98 14.66 27.17 3.81
C ASP A 98 14.48 25.66 3.76
N VAL A 99 13.94 25.15 2.65
CA VAL A 99 13.67 23.73 2.45
C VAL A 99 14.91 22.85 2.59
N SER A 100 16.11 23.38 2.35
CA SER A 100 17.36 22.62 2.50
C SER A 100 17.72 22.33 3.95
N SER A 101 17.15 23.10 4.90
CA SER A 101 17.31 22.88 6.34
C SER A 101 16.38 21.78 6.90
N LEU A 102 15.37 21.37 6.12
CA LEU A 102 14.41 20.35 6.54
C LEU A 102 15.00 18.95 6.42
N ARG A 103 14.58 18.06 7.33
CA ARG A 103 14.95 16.64 7.29
C ARG A 103 14.47 15.95 6.00
N ASP A 104 13.31 16.36 5.52
CA ASP A 104 12.72 15.94 4.24
C ASP A 104 12.37 17.19 3.43
N PRO A 105 13.27 17.65 2.53
CA PRO A 105 13.09 18.88 1.78
C PRO A 105 11.86 18.84 0.87
N GLN A 106 10.87 19.66 1.18
CA GLN A 106 9.67 19.79 0.36
C GLN A 106 9.00 21.15 0.58
N THR A 107 8.61 21.81 -0.51
CA THR A 107 7.87 23.08 -0.48
C THR A 107 6.37 22.87 -0.22
N LEU A 108 5.66 23.92 0.20
CA LEU A 108 4.20 23.87 0.34
C LEU A 108 3.51 23.63 -1.01
N ALA A 109 4.03 24.20 -2.10
CA ALA A 109 3.50 24.02 -3.45
C ALA A 109 3.56 22.55 -3.92
N GLU A 110 4.60 21.80 -3.51
CA GLU A 110 4.72 20.36 -3.81
C GLU A 110 3.77 19.50 -2.96
N ARG A 111 3.34 20.00 -1.80
CA ARG A 111 2.43 19.30 -0.87
C ARG A 111 0.95 19.58 -1.14
N THR A 112 0.66 20.65 -1.88
CA THR A 112 -0.69 21.12 -2.19
C THR A 112 -0.99 20.96 -3.68
N LYS A 113 -2.21 21.29 -4.10
CA LYS A 113 -2.58 21.30 -5.52
C LYS A 113 -2.48 22.71 -6.08
N PRO A 114 -2.04 22.88 -7.35
CA PRO A 114 -2.01 24.20 -7.99
C PRO A 114 -3.37 24.91 -7.94
N GLY A 115 -3.39 26.17 -7.52
CA GLY A 115 -4.59 26.98 -7.33
C GLY A 115 -5.44 26.60 -6.10
N LYS A 116 -4.90 25.73 -5.23
CA LYS A 116 -5.50 25.25 -3.97
C LYS A 116 -4.45 25.18 -2.86
N GLU A 117 -3.47 26.08 -2.88
CA GLU A 117 -2.36 26.15 -1.93
C GLU A 117 -2.84 26.40 -0.49
N ASN A 118 -4.03 26.98 -0.33
CA ASN A 118 -4.67 27.12 0.97
C ASN A 118 -5.18 25.79 1.56
N TRP A 119 -5.34 24.73 0.78
CA TRP A 119 -5.86 23.46 1.26
C TRP A 119 -4.72 22.49 1.57
N LEU A 120 -4.37 22.40 2.85
CA LEU A 120 -3.44 21.40 3.35
C LEU A 120 -4.22 20.16 3.80
N ILE A 121 -4.17 19.11 2.98
CA ILE A 121 -4.83 17.83 3.22
C ILE A 121 -3.75 16.78 3.44
N THR A 122 -3.64 16.28 4.67
CA THR A 122 -2.55 15.37 5.05
C THR A 122 -3.09 14.18 5.84
N MET A 123 -2.43 13.03 5.71
CA MET A 123 -2.69 11.91 6.61
C MET A 123 -2.26 12.31 8.03
N GLY A 124 -3.19 12.24 8.99
CA GLY A 124 -2.94 12.50 10.41
C GLY A 124 -2.20 11.36 11.10
N VAL A 125 -1.25 10.74 10.41
CA VAL A 125 -0.52 9.54 10.85
C VAL A 125 0.95 9.90 10.92
N CYS A 126 1.48 9.99 12.15
CA CYS A 126 2.88 10.31 12.39
C CYS A 126 3.79 9.27 11.71
N THR A 127 4.78 9.75 10.95
CA THR A 127 5.69 8.89 10.17
C THR A 127 6.67 8.09 11.04
N HIS A 128 6.75 8.38 12.34
CA HIS A 128 7.58 7.60 13.27
C HIS A 128 6.97 6.21 13.53
N LEU A 129 5.81 6.15 14.18
CA LEU A 129 5.15 4.90 14.60
C LEU A 129 3.61 4.95 14.47
N GLY A 130 3.08 5.88 13.69
CA GLY A 130 1.65 5.92 13.34
C GLY A 130 0.69 6.52 14.38
N CYS A 131 1.20 7.11 15.46
CA CYS A 131 0.37 7.91 16.37
C CYS A 131 -0.34 9.07 15.63
N VAL A 132 -1.47 9.52 16.16
CA VAL A 132 -2.20 10.68 15.62
C VAL A 132 -1.63 11.97 16.21
N PRO A 133 -1.09 12.90 15.40
CA PRO A 133 -0.63 14.19 15.90
C PRO A 133 -1.80 15.06 16.40
N LEU A 134 -1.49 15.94 17.34
CA LEU A 134 -2.35 17.01 17.85
C LEU A 134 -2.19 18.27 17.00
N GLY A 135 -3.18 19.16 17.03
CA GLY A 135 -3.12 20.51 16.43
C GLY A 135 -4.20 20.76 15.37
N ALA A 136 -4.84 19.69 14.87
CA ALA A 136 -6.00 19.78 14.00
C ALA A 136 -7.29 20.11 14.78
N GLY A 137 -7.40 19.68 16.04
CA GLY A 137 -8.51 20.06 16.91
C GLY A 137 -8.32 21.46 17.51
N GLU A 138 -9.43 22.15 17.79
CA GLU A 138 -9.38 23.43 18.51
C GLU A 138 -8.83 23.23 19.93
N GLY A 139 -7.92 24.11 20.35
CA GLY A 139 -7.27 24.03 21.66
C GLY A 139 -6.19 22.96 21.79
N GLU A 140 -5.91 22.18 20.75
CA GLU A 140 -4.84 21.17 20.78
C GLU A 140 -3.44 21.81 20.66
N PRO A 141 -2.42 21.26 21.36
CA PRO A 141 -1.03 21.69 21.20
C PRO A 141 -0.54 21.54 19.75
N ARG A 142 0.09 22.59 19.21
CA ARG A 142 0.64 22.63 17.84
C ARG A 142 2.17 22.53 17.76
N GLY A 143 2.83 22.26 18.89
CA GLY A 143 4.28 22.16 18.95
C GLY A 143 4.99 23.49 18.69
N GLU A 144 6.31 23.42 18.50
CA GLU A 144 7.18 24.60 18.37
C GLU A 144 7.00 25.36 17.05
N PHE A 145 6.56 24.68 15.99
CA PHE A 145 6.39 25.28 14.65
C PHE A 145 4.96 25.70 14.34
N GLY A 146 4.03 25.54 15.28
CA GLY A 146 2.64 25.99 15.11
C GLY A 146 1.81 25.16 14.13
N GLY A 147 2.30 24.02 13.66
CA GLY A 147 1.60 23.04 12.83
C GLY A 147 0.96 21.93 13.65
N TYR A 148 1.62 20.78 13.73
CA TYR A 148 1.15 19.61 14.46
C TYR A 148 2.20 19.07 15.44
N PHE A 149 1.73 18.43 16.51
CA PHE A 149 2.60 17.85 17.53
C PHE A 149 2.21 16.42 17.87
N CYS A 150 3.15 15.48 17.72
CA CYS A 150 2.94 14.08 18.09
C CYS A 150 3.54 13.81 19.48
N PRO A 151 2.71 13.64 20.53
CA PRO A 151 3.18 13.51 21.92
C PRO A 151 3.88 12.18 22.22
N CYS A 152 3.71 11.15 21.37
CA CYS A 152 4.28 9.81 21.62
C CYS A 152 5.80 9.83 21.79
N HIS A 153 6.51 10.59 20.95
CA HIS A 153 7.97 10.68 20.96
C HIS A 153 8.47 12.11 20.64
N GLY A 154 7.61 13.12 20.78
CA GLY A 154 7.96 14.52 20.60
C GLY A 154 8.25 14.93 19.15
N SER A 155 7.54 14.39 18.16
CA SER A 155 7.71 14.85 16.77
C SER A 155 6.94 16.14 16.53
N HIS A 156 7.61 17.15 16.00
CA HIS A 156 7.04 18.44 15.63
C HIS A 156 6.90 18.53 14.12
N TYR A 157 5.76 19.04 13.65
CA TYR A 157 5.41 19.23 12.25
C TYR A 157 4.86 20.64 12.03
#